data_AF-A0A0A0EJS3-F1
#
_entry.id   AF-A0A0A0EJS3-F1
#
_cell.length_a   1.000
_cell.length_b   1.000
_cell.length_c   1.000
_cell.angle_alpha   90.00
_cell.angle_beta   90.00
_cell.angle_gamma   90.00
#
_symmetry.space_group_name_H-M   'P 1'
#
loop_
_entity.id
_entity.type
_entity.pdbx_description
1 polymer ?
#
loop_
_entity_poly.entity_id
_entity_poly.type
_entity_poly.pdbx_seq_one_letter_code
_entity_poly.pdbx_strand_id
1 'polypeptide(L)'
;MFHDEIEAARARLPLRMAMPYYDDRDSAWLLARRMRGDARIADLRSGPEARFLDRPLLRPLVAGCGGVLRRADVAALAEAQSLADTDDLSRAGWEALGAAFDLRWMDFELSFADWGVGQDRGWHQMSRDGGNLVVQLAFPTDHAALMRRYLPEMPRHKFEYQLHPVRRDGRPTLAWARLDIDPARGVALIEEIQSDWLRFAARQVAHVAEQEPRSRHLKGLRAYEADLRVLYGRVWPRAMMLAVLEVLAHLRCREVWIHQPWTGNLLKSCNGPVSIYRDLPRAFGFDPTGEAPHFLARPRRRLLRKLRVGPDHRRRPIFWRLDL
;
A
#
# COMPACT_ATOMS: atom_id res chain seq x y z
N MET A 1 -21.20 -2.39 18.76
CA MET A 1 -21.53 -1.43 17.69
C MET A 1 -20.33 -1.07 16.82
N PHE A 2 -19.14 -0.67 17.33
CA PHE A 2 -17.96 -0.45 16.46
C PHE A 2 -17.10 -1.70 16.21
N HIS A 3 -17.05 -2.63 17.17
CA HIS A 3 -16.40 -3.94 17.04
C HIS A 3 -16.92 -4.73 15.82
N ASP A 4 -18.24 -4.65 15.62
CA ASP A 4 -18.96 -5.40 14.59
C ASP A 4 -18.52 -5.02 13.17
N GLU A 5 -18.00 -3.79 12.95
CA GLU A 5 -17.58 -3.30 11.63
C GLU A 5 -16.34 -4.03 11.11
N ILE A 6 -15.33 -4.23 11.97
CA ILE A 6 -14.07 -4.89 11.62
C ILE A 6 -14.29 -6.39 11.44
N GLU A 7 -15.07 -7.01 12.32
CA GLU A 7 -15.43 -8.43 12.18
C GLU A 7 -16.24 -8.69 10.91
N ALA A 8 -17.22 -7.84 10.60
CA ALA A 8 -18.00 -7.94 9.37
C ALA A 8 -17.13 -7.75 8.11
N ALA A 9 -16.18 -6.80 8.13
CA ALA A 9 -15.22 -6.64 7.05
C ALA A 9 -14.33 -7.88 6.91
N ARG A 10 -13.83 -8.43 8.02
CA ARG A 10 -12.97 -9.62 8.03
C ARG A 10 -13.66 -10.85 7.48
N ALA A 11 -14.95 -11.03 7.80
CA ALA A 11 -15.78 -12.15 7.35
C ALA A 11 -16.01 -12.16 5.82
N ARG A 12 -15.88 -11.00 5.16
CA ARG A 12 -16.02 -10.87 3.70
C ARG A 12 -14.71 -11.10 2.93
N LEU A 13 -13.60 -11.26 3.64
CA LEU A 13 -12.28 -11.47 3.05
C LEU A 13 -11.91 -12.95 3.14
N PRO A 14 -11.22 -13.50 2.12
CA PRO A 14 -10.69 -14.85 2.21
C PRO A 14 -9.65 -14.94 3.33
N LEU A 15 -9.23 -16.17 3.67
CA LEU A 15 -8.12 -16.35 4.62
C LEU A 15 -6.83 -15.73 4.07
N ARG A 16 -6.60 -15.95 2.77
CA ARG A 16 -5.44 -15.46 2.02
C ARG A 16 -5.88 -14.97 0.65
N MET A 17 -5.17 -14.01 0.10
CA MET A 17 -5.43 -13.46 -1.24
C MET A 17 -4.11 -13.37 -2.01
N ALA A 18 -4.08 -13.90 -3.23
CA ALA A 18 -2.91 -13.74 -4.09
C ALA A 18 -2.78 -12.27 -4.53
N MET A 19 -1.56 -11.75 -4.52
CA MET A 19 -1.25 -10.37 -4.91
C MET A 19 -0.01 -10.35 -5.82
N PRO A 20 -0.12 -10.84 -7.06
CA PRO A 20 0.97 -10.69 -8.02
C PRO A 20 1.25 -9.21 -8.25
N TYR A 21 2.53 -8.85 -8.31
CA TYR A 21 2.95 -7.49 -8.57
C TYR A 21 4.13 -7.49 -9.54
N TYR A 22 4.07 -6.58 -10.49
CA TYR A 22 5.16 -6.20 -11.37
C TYR A 22 5.23 -4.68 -11.35
N ASP A 23 6.40 -4.15 -11.71
CA ASP A 23 6.67 -2.73 -11.57
C ASP A 23 5.58 -1.89 -12.26
N ASP A 24 5.04 -0.94 -11.51
CA ASP A 24 4.06 0.05 -11.97
C ASP A 24 2.67 -0.50 -12.34
N ARG A 25 2.36 -1.76 -11.96
CA ARG A 25 1.00 -2.36 -12.05
C ARG A 25 -0.09 -1.45 -11.47
N ASP A 26 0.22 -0.72 -10.40
CA ASP A 26 -0.72 0.17 -9.73
C ASP A 26 -1.20 1.34 -10.61
N SER A 27 -0.37 1.81 -11.55
CA SER A 27 -0.75 2.88 -12.48
C SER A 27 -1.83 2.41 -13.45
N ALA A 28 -1.69 1.20 -14.01
CA ALA A 28 -2.70 0.60 -14.88
C ALA A 28 -4.01 0.34 -14.11
N TRP A 29 -3.90 -0.22 -12.90
CA TRP A 29 -5.06 -0.50 -12.05
C TRP A 29 -5.87 0.75 -11.71
N LEU A 30 -5.20 1.84 -11.33
CA LEU A 30 -5.85 3.11 -11.01
C LEU A 30 -6.48 3.77 -12.24
N LEU A 31 -5.82 3.70 -13.40
CA LEU A 31 -6.33 4.31 -14.62
C LEU A 31 -7.55 3.54 -15.14
N ALA A 32 -7.51 2.21 -15.18
CA ALA A 32 -8.63 1.36 -15.63
C ALA A 32 -9.93 1.59 -14.83
N ARG A 33 -9.80 1.91 -13.53
CA ARG A 33 -10.93 2.22 -12.66
C ARG A 33 -11.50 3.62 -12.86
N ARG A 34 -10.65 4.59 -13.20
CA ARG A 34 -11.07 5.96 -13.48
C ARG A 34 -11.68 6.13 -14.87
N MET A 35 -11.26 5.31 -15.82
CA MET A 35 -11.83 5.28 -17.17
C MET A 35 -13.27 4.74 -17.13
N ARG A 36 -14.23 5.55 -17.58
CA ARG A 36 -15.64 5.14 -17.77
C ARG A 36 -15.86 4.26 -19.02
N GLY A 37 -14.87 4.21 -19.90
CA GLY A 37 -14.86 3.53 -21.19
C GLY A 37 -13.62 3.95 -21.97
N ASP A 38 -13.60 3.67 -23.26
CA ASP A 38 -12.54 4.14 -24.15
C ASP A 38 -12.50 5.66 -24.19
N ALA A 39 -11.30 6.24 -24.18
CA ALA A 39 -11.12 7.67 -24.02
C ALA A 39 -10.02 8.21 -24.93
N ARG A 40 -10.20 9.44 -25.42
CA ARG A 40 -9.15 10.12 -26.17
C ARG A 40 -8.03 10.51 -25.22
N ILE A 41 -6.78 10.34 -25.67
CA ILE A 41 -5.60 10.74 -24.90
C ILE A 41 -5.63 12.23 -24.57
N ALA A 42 -6.13 13.07 -25.49
CA ALA A 42 -6.27 14.51 -25.24
C ALA A 42 -7.19 14.81 -24.05
N ASP A 43 -8.31 14.10 -23.93
CA ASP A 43 -9.27 14.29 -22.84
C ASP A 43 -8.64 13.84 -21.50
N LEU A 44 -8.01 12.66 -21.48
CA LEU A 44 -7.31 12.14 -20.30
C LEU A 44 -6.16 13.07 -19.84
N ARG A 45 -5.45 13.69 -20.78
CA ARG A 45 -4.37 14.67 -20.47
C ARG A 45 -4.88 15.96 -19.84
N SER A 46 -6.13 16.32 -20.11
CA SER A 46 -6.76 17.50 -19.49
C SER A 46 -7.30 17.23 -18.08
N GLY A 47 -7.43 15.95 -17.71
CA GLY A 47 -8.04 15.49 -16.46
C GLY A 47 -7.04 15.04 -15.38
N PRO A 48 -7.55 14.56 -14.24
CA PRO A 48 -6.72 14.03 -13.14
C PRO A 48 -5.91 12.78 -13.54
N GLU A 49 -6.32 12.08 -14.60
CA GLU A 49 -5.68 10.88 -15.15
C GLU A 49 -4.34 11.15 -15.83
N ALA A 50 -4.05 12.41 -16.22
CA ALA A 50 -2.84 12.79 -16.96
C ALA A 50 -1.55 12.25 -16.33
N ARG A 51 -1.49 12.20 -15.00
CA ARG A 51 -0.34 11.72 -14.21
C ARG A 51 -0.01 10.23 -14.40
N PHE A 52 -0.93 9.45 -14.96
CA PHE A 52 -0.75 8.03 -15.20
C PHE A 52 -0.28 7.73 -16.62
N LEU A 53 -0.55 8.62 -17.59
CA LEU A 53 -0.31 8.36 -19.01
C LEU A 53 1.19 8.22 -19.36
N ASP A 54 2.05 8.93 -18.64
CA ASP A 54 3.51 8.89 -18.85
C ASP A 54 4.21 7.85 -17.95
N ARG A 55 3.45 7.04 -17.21
CA ARG A 55 4.00 6.04 -16.30
C ARG A 55 4.61 4.86 -17.08
N PRO A 56 5.75 4.29 -16.61
CA PRO A 56 6.52 3.30 -17.38
C PRO A 56 5.69 2.17 -17.99
N LEU A 57 4.74 1.60 -17.24
CA LEU A 57 3.92 0.49 -17.73
C LEU A 57 2.91 0.92 -18.81
N LEU A 58 2.35 2.14 -18.68
CA LEU A 58 1.31 2.65 -19.57
C LEU A 58 1.84 3.38 -20.79
N ARG A 59 3.04 3.95 -20.70
CA ARG A 59 3.62 4.82 -21.74
C ARG A 59 3.72 4.14 -23.12
N PRO A 60 4.15 2.86 -23.25
CA PRO A 60 4.16 2.19 -24.55
C PRO A 60 2.75 2.06 -25.14
N LEU A 61 1.76 1.67 -24.33
CA LEU A 61 0.37 1.55 -24.75
C LEU A 61 -0.20 2.90 -25.21
N VAL A 62 0.04 3.97 -24.43
CA VAL A 62 -0.39 5.34 -24.78
C VAL A 62 0.22 5.81 -26.10
N ALA A 63 1.48 5.49 -26.36
CA ALA A 63 2.14 5.85 -27.62
C ALA A 63 1.60 5.04 -28.82
N GLY A 64 1.24 3.77 -28.61
CA GLY A 64 0.78 2.86 -29.66
C GLY A 64 -0.72 2.92 -29.97
N CYS A 65 -1.54 3.52 -29.10
CA CYS A 65 -3.01 3.45 -29.22
C CYS A 65 -3.65 4.37 -30.29
N GLY A 66 -2.86 5.11 -31.08
CA GLY A 66 -3.39 5.95 -32.15
C GLY A 66 -4.29 7.12 -31.69
N GLY A 67 -4.19 7.53 -30.42
CA GLY A 67 -4.89 8.68 -29.85
C GLY A 67 -6.17 8.33 -29.08
N VAL A 68 -6.65 7.09 -29.14
CA VAL A 68 -7.75 6.58 -28.31
C VAL A 68 -7.24 5.42 -27.47
N LEU A 69 -7.22 5.61 -26.15
CA LEU A 69 -6.85 4.57 -25.21
C LEU A 69 -8.07 3.72 -24.87
N ARG A 70 -8.01 2.43 -25.21
CA ARG A 70 -9.08 1.49 -24.87
C ARG A 70 -8.99 1.10 -23.41
N ARG A 71 -10.13 1.08 -22.72
CA ARG A 71 -10.17 0.68 -21.31
C ARG A 71 -9.75 -0.78 -21.12
N ALA A 72 -10.13 -1.66 -22.06
CA ALA A 72 -9.77 -3.08 -22.05
C ALA A 72 -8.24 -3.28 -22.07
N ASP A 73 -7.52 -2.54 -22.92
CA ASP A 73 -6.05 -2.61 -22.99
C ASP A 73 -5.39 -2.21 -21.66
N VAL A 74 -5.90 -1.15 -21.01
CA VAL A 74 -5.40 -0.72 -19.70
C VAL A 74 -5.75 -1.73 -18.60
N ALA A 75 -6.94 -2.32 -18.64
CA ALA A 75 -7.38 -3.33 -17.67
C ALA A 75 -6.54 -4.61 -17.78
N ALA A 76 -6.21 -5.06 -19.00
CA ALA A 76 -5.33 -6.21 -19.20
C ALA A 76 -3.94 -5.98 -18.61
N LEU A 77 -3.41 -4.74 -18.66
CA LEU A 77 -2.17 -4.39 -17.97
C LEU A 77 -2.29 -4.33 -16.45
N ALA A 78 -3.48 -4.16 -15.88
CA ALA A 78 -3.71 -4.18 -14.43
C ALA A 78 -3.89 -5.60 -13.89
N GLU A 79 -4.35 -6.51 -14.75
CA GLU A 79 -4.72 -7.89 -14.42
C GLU A 79 -3.98 -8.91 -15.30
N ALA A 80 -2.74 -8.60 -15.70
CA ALA A 80 -1.97 -9.43 -16.64
C ALA A 80 -1.85 -10.90 -16.19
N GLN A 81 -1.94 -11.18 -14.88
CA GLN A 81 -1.94 -12.53 -14.32
C GLN A 81 -3.14 -13.40 -14.73
N SER A 82 -4.30 -12.79 -15.01
CA SER A 82 -5.53 -13.55 -15.23
C SER A 82 -5.64 -14.01 -16.67
N LEU A 83 -5.05 -13.24 -17.61
CA LEU A 83 -5.27 -13.36 -19.05
C LEU A 83 -6.77 -13.47 -19.42
N ALA A 84 -7.65 -13.01 -18.51
CA ALA A 84 -9.07 -13.00 -18.75
C ALA A 84 -9.39 -11.81 -19.67
N ASP A 85 -10.35 -12.01 -20.58
CA ASP A 85 -10.87 -10.97 -21.46
C ASP A 85 -9.82 -10.32 -22.40
N THR A 86 -8.81 -11.09 -22.82
CA THR A 86 -7.77 -10.61 -23.76
C THR A 86 -8.14 -10.74 -25.24
N ASP A 87 -9.29 -11.33 -25.56
CA ASP A 87 -9.69 -11.66 -26.94
C ASP A 87 -9.93 -10.42 -27.82
N ASP A 88 -10.23 -9.27 -27.21
CA ASP A 88 -10.50 -7.99 -27.90
C ASP A 88 -9.41 -6.93 -27.62
N LEU A 89 -8.18 -7.34 -27.32
CA LEU A 89 -7.09 -6.38 -27.17
C LEU A 89 -6.71 -5.77 -28.52
N SER A 90 -6.40 -4.46 -28.49
CA SER A 90 -5.78 -3.82 -29.65
C SER A 90 -4.37 -4.38 -29.86
N ARG A 91 -3.79 -4.13 -31.04
CA ARG A 91 -2.38 -4.46 -31.30
C ARG A 91 -1.44 -3.84 -30.24
N ALA A 92 -1.67 -2.58 -29.89
CA ALA A 92 -0.90 -1.90 -28.85
C ALA A 92 -1.12 -2.53 -27.46
N GLY A 93 -2.34 -3.00 -27.19
CA GLY A 93 -2.68 -3.78 -25.99
C GLY A 93 -1.88 -5.07 -25.89
N TRP A 94 -1.82 -5.86 -26.96
CA TRP A 94 -1.02 -7.08 -27.02
C TRP A 94 0.48 -6.82 -26.86
N GLU A 95 1.02 -5.82 -27.56
CA GLU A 95 2.45 -5.45 -27.46
C GLU A 95 2.80 -5.00 -26.03
N ALA A 96 1.94 -4.19 -25.40
CA ALA A 96 2.14 -3.74 -24.03
C ALA A 96 2.00 -4.87 -23.00
N LEU A 97 1.02 -5.77 -23.19
CA LEU A 97 0.83 -6.94 -22.32
C LEU A 97 2.03 -7.88 -22.39
N GLY A 98 2.55 -8.15 -23.60
CA GLY A 98 3.77 -8.91 -23.79
C GLY A 98 4.96 -8.30 -23.03
N ALA A 99 5.16 -6.98 -23.15
CA ALA A 99 6.21 -6.27 -22.42
C ALA A 99 6.04 -6.34 -20.89
N ALA A 100 4.81 -6.44 -20.38
CA ALA A 100 4.57 -6.63 -18.95
C ALA A 100 5.06 -8.00 -18.44
N PHE A 101 5.04 -9.05 -19.28
CA PHE A 101 5.59 -10.36 -18.93
C PHE A 101 7.12 -10.40 -18.88
N ASP A 102 7.80 -9.47 -19.56
CA ASP A 102 9.27 -9.30 -19.46
C ASP A 102 9.71 -8.58 -18.18
N LEU A 103 8.78 -8.00 -17.43
CA LEU A 103 9.06 -7.37 -16.14
C LEU A 103 9.35 -8.42 -15.07
N ARG A 104 9.90 -7.97 -13.94
CA ARG A 104 10.01 -8.83 -12.76
C ARG A 104 8.65 -8.99 -12.09
N TRP A 105 8.22 -10.23 -11.95
CA TRP A 105 7.04 -10.61 -11.20
C TRP A 105 7.38 -10.99 -9.75
N MET A 106 6.54 -10.54 -8.82
CA MET A 106 6.60 -10.86 -7.40
C MET A 106 5.25 -11.45 -6.98
N ASP A 107 5.28 -12.68 -6.47
CA ASP A 107 4.11 -13.46 -6.09
C ASP A 107 3.67 -13.19 -4.64
N PHE A 108 3.43 -11.92 -4.28
CA PHE A 108 3.02 -11.59 -2.92
C PHE A 108 1.69 -12.28 -2.53
N GLU A 109 1.47 -12.42 -1.23
CA GLU A 109 0.22 -12.93 -0.66
C GLU A 109 -0.23 -12.01 0.47
N LEU A 110 -1.52 -11.75 0.53
CA LEU A 110 -2.15 -11.03 1.61
C LEU A 110 -2.72 -12.00 2.63
N SER A 111 -2.57 -11.64 3.90
CA SER A 111 -3.37 -12.18 5.01
C SER A 111 -3.98 -11.04 5.80
N PHE A 112 -4.95 -11.36 6.64
CA PHE A 112 -5.71 -10.36 7.37
C PHE A 112 -5.78 -10.70 8.86
N ALA A 113 -5.63 -9.68 9.68
CA ALA A 113 -5.73 -9.72 11.13
C ALA A 113 -6.50 -8.49 11.62
N ASP A 114 -6.53 -8.29 12.92
CA ASP A 114 -7.16 -7.15 13.56
C ASP A 114 -6.19 -6.44 14.52
N TRP A 115 -6.53 -5.20 14.89
CA TRP A 115 -5.75 -4.39 15.81
C TRP A 115 -6.65 -3.57 16.72
N GLY A 116 -6.43 -3.64 18.04
CA GLY A 116 -7.14 -2.81 19.01
C GLY A 116 -8.64 -3.10 19.10
N VAL A 117 -9.07 -4.24 18.59
CA VAL A 117 -10.46 -4.69 18.65
C VAL A 117 -10.84 -5.00 20.09
N GLY A 118 -11.91 -4.38 20.58
CA GLY A 118 -12.34 -4.49 21.98
C GLY A 118 -11.46 -3.77 23.00
N GLN A 119 -10.55 -2.89 22.57
CA GLN A 119 -9.60 -2.18 23.44
C GLN A 119 -9.70 -0.65 23.31
N ASP A 120 -9.36 0.06 24.37
CA ASP A 120 -9.36 1.53 24.42
C ASP A 120 -8.19 2.13 23.62
N ARG A 121 -8.43 3.17 22.81
CA ARG A 121 -7.44 3.85 21.93
C ARG A 121 -6.05 4.16 22.48
N GLY A 122 -5.89 4.37 23.79
CA GLY A 122 -4.72 5.04 24.39
C GLY A 122 -3.38 4.38 24.08
N TRP A 123 -3.33 3.05 24.17
CA TRP A 123 -2.12 2.26 23.90
C TRP A 123 -2.03 1.76 22.45
N HIS A 124 -3.10 1.87 21.68
CA HIS A 124 -3.25 1.25 20.35
C HIS A 124 -3.05 2.21 19.18
N GLN A 125 -2.74 3.48 19.44
CA GLN A 125 -2.39 4.47 18.40
C GLN A 125 -3.45 4.54 17.28
N MET A 126 -4.73 4.61 17.66
CA MET A 126 -5.89 4.63 16.74
C MET A 126 -6.58 5.99 16.72
N SER A 127 -7.12 6.39 15.56
CA SER A 127 -7.87 7.63 15.42
C SER A 127 -9.28 7.54 16.02
N ARG A 128 -9.85 6.33 16.07
CA ARG A 128 -11.19 5.99 16.58
C ARG A 128 -11.13 4.71 17.42
N ASP A 129 -12.05 4.57 18.37
CA ASP A 129 -12.26 3.32 19.12
C ASP A 129 -12.99 2.30 18.22
N GLY A 130 -12.82 0.99 18.47
CA GLY A 130 -13.49 -0.07 17.70
C GLY A 130 -12.54 -0.99 16.92
N GLY A 131 -11.29 -0.58 16.75
CA GLY A 131 -10.23 -1.38 16.14
C GLY A 131 -9.99 -1.08 14.67
N ASN A 132 -9.01 -1.77 14.08
CA ASN A 132 -8.66 -1.66 12.67
C ASN A 132 -8.59 -3.05 12.03
N LEU A 133 -8.97 -3.14 10.76
CA LEU A 133 -8.61 -4.25 9.91
C LEU A 133 -7.11 -4.12 9.58
N VAL A 134 -6.36 -5.20 9.76
CA VAL A 134 -4.96 -5.27 9.36
C VAL A 134 -4.86 -6.03 8.04
N VAL A 135 -4.22 -5.41 7.05
CA VAL A 135 -3.76 -6.08 5.83
C VAL A 135 -2.27 -6.36 5.99
N GLN A 136 -1.85 -7.61 5.82
CA GLN A 136 -0.45 -8.02 5.91
C GLN A 136 0.01 -8.48 4.53
N LEU A 137 1.05 -7.84 3.99
CA LEU A 137 1.73 -8.23 2.76
C LEU A 137 2.90 -9.14 3.11
N ALA A 138 2.81 -10.41 2.75
CA ALA A 138 3.90 -11.36 2.92
C ALA A 138 5.01 -11.14 1.88
N PHE A 139 6.23 -11.54 2.19
CA PHE A 139 7.29 -11.63 1.18
C PHE A 139 6.90 -12.54 0.00
N PRO A 140 7.45 -12.30 -1.20
CA PRO A 140 7.36 -13.24 -2.30
C PRO A 140 8.22 -14.49 -2.02
N THR A 141 8.05 -15.52 -2.83
CA THR A 141 8.68 -16.84 -2.60
C THR A 141 10.21 -16.80 -2.68
N ASP A 142 10.76 -15.86 -3.44
CA ASP A 142 12.21 -15.66 -3.60
C ASP A 142 12.94 -15.20 -2.32
N HIS A 143 12.23 -14.59 -1.36
CA HIS A 143 12.83 -14.13 -0.10
C HIS A 143 13.39 -15.27 0.75
N ALA A 144 12.74 -16.45 0.73
CA ALA A 144 13.21 -17.60 1.48
C ALA A 144 14.59 -18.07 0.99
N ALA A 145 14.86 -17.94 -0.31
CA ALA A 145 16.18 -18.21 -0.87
C ALA A 145 17.22 -17.17 -0.42
N LEU A 146 16.82 -15.89 -0.32
CA LEU A 146 17.67 -14.81 0.17
C LEU A 146 18.11 -15.05 1.63
N MET A 147 17.16 -15.41 2.50
CA MET A 147 17.44 -15.78 3.90
C MET A 147 18.39 -16.98 3.97
N ARG A 148 18.12 -18.08 3.24
CA ARG A 148 18.98 -19.26 3.23
C ARG A 148 20.40 -18.97 2.74
N ARG A 149 20.55 -18.10 1.75
CA ARG A 149 21.84 -17.74 1.15
C ARG A 149 22.76 -17.02 2.15
N TYR A 150 22.22 -16.08 2.92
CA TYR A 150 23.04 -15.18 3.74
C TYR A 150 22.95 -15.45 5.24
N LEU A 151 21.83 -15.99 5.71
CA LEU A 151 21.46 -16.08 7.11
C LEU A 151 20.76 -17.44 7.43
N PRO A 152 21.36 -18.59 7.06
CA PRO A 152 20.68 -19.90 7.13
C PRO A 152 20.22 -20.30 8.54
N GLU A 153 20.94 -19.85 9.57
CA GLU A 153 20.64 -20.16 10.98
C GLU A 153 19.85 -19.07 11.68
N MET A 154 19.60 -17.92 11.02
CA MET A 154 18.98 -16.78 11.67
C MET A 154 17.45 -16.95 11.70
N PRO A 155 16.85 -16.99 12.89
CA PRO A 155 15.40 -17.15 13.00
C PRO A 155 14.70 -15.84 12.63
N ARG A 156 13.55 -15.95 11.93
CA ARG A 156 12.80 -14.78 11.46
C ARG A 156 12.37 -13.81 12.56
N HIS A 157 12.18 -14.27 13.79
CA HIS A 157 11.75 -13.42 14.91
C HIS A 157 12.74 -12.29 15.21
N LYS A 158 13.98 -12.37 14.72
CA LYS A 158 14.98 -11.28 14.80
C LYS A 158 14.61 -10.07 13.93
N PHE A 159 13.69 -10.25 12.99
CA PHE A 159 13.17 -9.23 12.08
C PHE A 159 11.67 -8.97 12.28
N GLU A 160 11.08 -9.49 13.35
CA GLU A 160 9.67 -9.35 13.69
C GLU A 160 9.52 -8.75 15.09
N TYR A 161 8.43 -8.03 15.33
CA TYR A 161 8.08 -7.57 16.68
C TYR A 161 6.73 -8.14 17.07
N GLN A 162 6.68 -8.86 18.19
CA GLN A 162 5.53 -9.68 18.58
C GLN A 162 4.24 -8.90 18.83
N LEU A 163 4.36 -7.60 19.15
CA LEU A 163 3.22 -6.69 19.34
C LEU A 163 2.83 -5.96 18.05
N HIS A 164 3.52 -6.21 16.94
CA HIS A 164 3.12 -5.70 15.63
C HIS A 164 2.37 -6.76 14.84
N PRO A 165 1.63 -6.36 13.78
CA PRO A 165 0.87 -7.29 12.96
C PRO A 165 1.77 -8.15 12.08
N VAL A 166 2.38 -9.18 12.68
CA VAL A 166 3.23 -10.16 12.00
C VAL A 166 2.49 -11.48 11.80
N ARG A 167 2.68 -12.10 10.64
CA ARG A 167 2.14 -13.43 10.37
C ARG A 167 2.79 -14.46 11.29
N ARG A 168 2.01 -15.45 11.73
CA ARG A 168 2.51 -16.57 12.54
C ARG A 168 2.91 -17.77 11.68
N ASP A 169 2.24 -17.97 10.56
CA ASP A 169 2.46 -19.08 9.63
C ASP A 169 2.85 -18.59 8.23
N GLY A 170 3.37 -19.50 7.40
CA GLY A 170 3.70 -19.22 6.00
C GLY A 170 4.85 -18.22 5.82
N ARG A 171 4.77 -17.44 4.73
CA ARG A 171 5.80 -16.47 4.35
C ARG A 171 5.80 -15.27 5.31
N PRO A 172 6.96 -14.77 5.77
CA PRO A 172 7.01 -13.69 6.74
C PRO A 172 6.40 -12.39 6.20
N THR A 173 5.98 -11.49 7.10
CA THR A 173 5.39 -10.19 6.74
C THR A 173 6.47 -9.22 6.26
N LEU A 174 6.40 -8.80 5.00
CA LEU A 174 7.22 -7.71 4.46
C LEU A 174 6.71 -6.36 4.93
N ALA A 175 5.40 -6.14 4.82
CA ALA A 175 4.74 -4.89 5.18
C ALA A 175 3.31 -5.15 5.69
N TRP A 176 2.73 -4.16 6.36
CA TRP A 176 1.35 -4.21 6.80
C TRP A 176 0.73 -2.82 6.76
N ALA A 177 -0.60 -2.80 6.73
CA ALA A 177 -1.40 -1.60 6.88
C ALA A 177 -2.54 -1.81 7.88
N ARG A 178 -2.88 -0.74 8.61
CA ARG A 178 -4.06 -0.68 9.49
C ARG A 178 -5.13 0.18 8.83
N LEU A 179 -6.36 -0.31 8.80
CA LEU A 179 -7.50 0.31 8.13
C LEU A 179 -8.65 0.49 9.14
N ASP A 180 -9.12 1.73 9.31
CA ASP A 180 -10.39 2.02 9.98
C ASP A 180 -11.49 2.09 8.91
N ILE A 181 -12.51 1.25 9.00
CA ILE A 181 -13.46 1.00 7.90
C ILE A 181 -14.89 1.21 8.39
N ASP A 182 -15.66 1.97 7.62
CA ASP A 182 -17.12 1.99 7.66
C ASP A 182 -17.66 1.33 6.38
N PRO A 183 -17.95 0.02 6.43
CA PRO A 183 -18.42 -0.72 5.26
C PRO A 183 -19.84 -0.32 4.86
N ALA A 184 -20.65 0.23 5.76
CA ALA A 184 -22.03 0.63 5.48
C ALA A 184 -22.08 1.88 4.59
N ARG A 185 -21.12 2.80 4.78
CA ARG A 185 -21.00 4.02 3.96
C ARG A 185 -19.93 3.92 2.86
N GLY A 186 -19.19 2.81 2.82
CA GLY A 186 -18.12 2.60 1.85
C GLY A 186 -16.96 3.58 2.04
N VAL A 187 -16.67 3.97 3.29
CA VAL A 187 -15.58 4.90 3.63
C VAL A 187 -14.50 4.15 4.41
N ALA A 188 -13.24 4.39 4.08
CA ALA A 188 -12.12 3.82 4.82
C ALA A 188 -11.04 4.88 5.08
N LEU A 189 -10.34 4.75 6.19
CA LEU A 189 -9.16 5.50 6.53
C LEU A 189 -7.99 4.53 6.65
N ILE A 190 -6.99 4.71 5.79
CA ILE A 190 -5.68 4.10 5.94
C ILE A 190 -5.03 4.78 7.15
N GLU A 191 -5.04 4.08 8.27
CA GLU A 191 -4.44 4.54 9.49
C GLU A 191 -2.92 4.54 9.33
N GLU A 192 -2.34 3.39 8.98
CA GLU A 192 -0.89 3.25 8.95
C GLU A 192 -0.45 2.31 7.84
N ILE A 193 0.74 2.56 7.28
CA ILE A 193 1.46 1.68 6.36
C ILE A 193 2.90 1.58 6.85
N GLN A 194 3.41 0.37 7.06
CA GLN A 194 4.75 0.15 7.60
C GLN A 194 5.41 -1.14 7.08
N SER A 195 6.74 -1.13 7.04
CA SER A 195 7.57 -2.33 6.90
C SER A 195 8.53 -2.42 8.08
N ASP A 196 8.24 -3.33 9.01
CA ASP A 196 9.13 -3.60 10.14
C ASP A 196 10.39 -4.32 9.72
N TRP A 197 10.25 -5.27 8.80
CA TRP A 197 11.33 -6.17 8.42
C TRP A 197 12.54 -5.42 7.88
N LEU A 198 12.35 -4.49 6.93
CA LEU A 198 13.44 -3.71 6.35
C LEU A 198 14.12 -2.83 7.41
N ARG A 199 13.32 -2.25 8.32
CA ARG A 199 13.83 -1.42 9.42
C ARG A 199 14.64 -2.25 10.42
N PHE A 200 14.17 -3.44 10.75
CA PHE A 200 14.86 -4.32 11.70
C PHE A 200 16.09 -4.98 11.09
N ALA A 201 16.08 -5.33 9.80
CA ALA A 201 17.29 -5.76 9.11
C ALA A 201 18.43 -4.71 9.22
N ALA A 202 18.11 -3.44 8.94
CA ALA A 202 19.07 -2.34 9.10
C ALA A 202 19.56 -2.18 10.55
N ARG A 203 18.66 -2.31 11.53
CA ARG A 203 19.02 -2.25 12.96
C ARG A 203 19.91 -3.42 13.39
N GLN A 204 19.66 -4.63 12.89
CA GLN A 204 20.51 -5.79 13.17
C GLN A 204 21.92 -5.59 12.60
N VAL A 205 22.03 -5.04 11.38
CA VAL A 205 23.34 -4.67 10.80
C VAL A 205 24.07 -3.67 11.71
N ALA A 206 23.40 -2.61 12.15
CA ALA A 206 24.00 -1.61 13.03
C ALA A 206 24.44 -2.21 14.37
N HIS A 207 23.56 -2.98 15.01
CA HIS A 207 23.82 -3.63 16.29
C HIS A 207 25.03 -4.58 16.25
N VAL A 208 25.08 -5.48 15.26
CA VAL A 208 26.19 -6.43 15.12
C VAL A 208 27.46 -5.71 14.69
N ALA A 209 27.38 -4.61 13.93
CA ALA A 209 28.56 -3.82 13.56
C ALA A 209 29.25 -3.19 14.78
N GLU A 210 28.49 -2.82 15.80
CA GLU A 210 29.02 -2.27 17.06
C GLU A 210 29.68 -3.36 17.93
N GLN A 211 29.07 -4.54 18.01
CA GLN A 211 29.55 -5.63 18.88
C GLN A 211 30.66 -6.47 18.25
N GLU A 212 30.55 -6.76 16.95
CA GLU A 212 31.40 -7.71 16.24
C GLU A 212 31.79 -7.21 14.83
N PRO A 213 32.53 -6.08 14.72
CA PRO A 213 32.76 -5.38 13.45
C PRO A 213 33.47 -6.18 12.35
N ARG A 214 34.08 -7.33 12.70
CA ARG A 214 34.84 -8.18 11.77
C ARG A 214 34.23 -9.57 11.57
N SER A 215 33.06 -9.86 12.15
CA SER A 215 32.49 -11.21 12.09
C SER A 215 31.98 -11.57 10.69
N ARG A 216 31.99 -12.87 10.38
CA ARG A 216 31.35 -13.42 9.17
C ARG A 216 29.85 -13.17 9.19
N HIS A 217 29.23 -13.18 10.38
CA HIS A 217 27.82 -12.89 10.58
C HIS A 217 27.47 -11.47 10.10
N LEU A 218 28.26 -10.45 10.47
CA LEU A 218 28.05 -9.09 10.00
C LEU A 218 28.14 -8.96 8.48
N LYS A 219 29.09 -9.66 7.84
CA LYS A 219 29.22 -9.67 6.37
C LYS A 219 27.96 -10.24 5.71
N GLY A 220 27.45 -11.36 6.24
CA GLY A 220 26.19 -11.96 5.78
C GLY A 220 24.99 -11.04 5.95
N LEU A 221 24.84 -10.41 7.14
CA LEU A 221 23.78 -9.44 7.41
C LEU A 221 23.81 -8.23 6.48
N ARG A 222 25.00 -7.67 6.21
CA ARG A 222 25.15 -6.54 5.28
C ARG A 222 24.77 -6.92 3.85
N ALA A 223 25.20 -8.08 3.37
CA ALA A 223 24.85 -8.55 2.04
C ALA A 223 23.34 -8.83 1.92
N TYR A 224 22.76 -9.47 2.94
CA TYR A 224 21.31 -9.68 3.03
C TYR A 224 20.53 -8.37 2.99
N GLU A 225 20.91 -7.39 3.82
CA GLU A 225 20.21 -6.12 3.93
C GLU A 225 20.31 -5.29 2.64
N ALA A 226 21.48 -5.30 1.99
CA ALA A 226 21.71 -4.66 0.70
C ALA A 226 20.81 -5.26 -0.39
N ASP A 227 20.80 -6.59 -0.53
CA ASP A 227 19.94 -7.27 -1.50
C ASP A 227 18.46 -7.04 -1.18
N LEU A 228 18.06 -7.13 0.10
CA LEU A 228 16.69 -6.85 0.53
C LEU A 228 16.22 -5.45 0.11
N ARG A 229 17.07 -4.43 0.25
CA ARG A 229 16.78 -3.06 -0.19
C ARG A 229 16.66 -2.95 -1.70
N VAL A 230 17.56 -3.59 -2.45
CA VAL A 230 17.53 -3.58 -3.92
C VAL A 230 16.25 -4.25 -4.43
N LEU A 231 15.90 -5.40 -3.85
CA LEU A 231 14.77 -6.20 -4.28
C LEU A 231 13.42 -5.58 -3.91
N TYR A 232 13.26 -5.12 -2.67
CA TYR A 232 11.94 -4.75 -2.16
C TYR A 232 11.82 -3.29 -1.74
N GLY A 233 12.94 -2.59 -1.49
CA GLY A 233 12.95 -1.25 -0.88
C GLY A 233 12.13 -0.21 -1.64
N ARG A 234 12.12 -0.28 -2.97
CA ARG A 234 11.32 0.60 -3.83
C ARG A 234 9.92 0.07 -4.14
N VAL A 235 9.76 -1.26 -4.16
CA VAL A 235 8.54 -1.93 -4.61
C VAL A 235 7.50 -2.03 -3.50
N TRP A 236 7.92 -2.35 -2.28
CA TRP A 236 6.99 -2.65 -1.18
C TRP A 236 5.98 -1.53 -0.89
N PRO A 237 6.32 -0.22 -0.92
CA PRO A 237 5.34 0.82 -0.59
C PRO A 237 4.20 0.87 -1.61
N ARG A 238 4.53 0.73 -2.90
CA ARG A 238 3.53 0.72 -3.99
C ARG A 238 2.71 -0.57 -3.97
N ALA A 239 3.37 -1.72 -3.81
CA ALA A 239 2.69 -3.01 -3.71
C ALA A 239 1.71 -3.05 -2.52
N MET A 240 2.13 -2.53 -1.35
CA MET A 240 1.29 -2.47 -0.15
C MET A 240 0.12 -1.50 -0.34
N MET A 241 0.33 -0.32 -0.93
CA MET A 241 -0.77 0.62 -1.21
C MET A 241 -1.76 0.02 -2.21
N LEU A 242 -1.29 -0.58 -3.31
CA LEU A 242 -2.18 -1.25 -4.28
C LEU A 242 -2.97 -2.38 -3.60
N ALA A 243 -2.31 -3.21 -2.79
CA ALA A 243 -2.98 -4.27 -2.03
C ALA A 243 -4.09 -3.72 -1.13
N VAL A 244 -3.84 -2.61 -0.44
CA VAL A 244 -4.86 -1.93 0.36
C VAL A 244 -6.03 -1.48 -0.50
N LEU A 245 -5.78 -0.84 -1.65
CA LEU A 245 -6.84 -0.36 -2.52
C LEU A 245 -7.66 -1.50 -3.15
N GLU A 246 -7.03 -2.62 -3.51
CA GLU A 246 -7.72 -3.82 -3.98
C GLU A 246 -8.63 -4.42 -2.89
N VAL A 247 -8.11 -4.53 -1.66
CA VAL A 247 -8.90 -4.99 -0.50
C VAL A 247 -10.09 -4.07 -0.24
N LEU A 248 -9.87 -2.75 -0.27
CA LEU A 248 -10.92 -1.77 -0.05
C LEU A 248 -11.97 -1.81 -1.18
N ALA A 249 -11.55 -1.98 -2.43
CA ALA A 249 -12.45 -2.17 -3.56
C ALA A 249 -13.29 -3.45 -3.41
N HIS A 250 -12.69 -4.56 -2.98
CA HIS A 250 -13.40 -5.82 -2.68
C HIS A 250 -14.43 -5.64 -1.55
N LEU A 251 -14.09 -4.85 -0.54
CA LEU A 251 -15.00 -4.48 0.54
C LEU A 251 -16.07 -3.46 0.12
N ARG A 252 -16.00 -2.94 -1.11
CA ARG A 252 -16.88 -1.91 -1.69
C ARG A 252 -16.73 -0.54 -1.02
N CYS A 253 -15.55 -0.25 -0.47
CA CYS A 253 -15.18 1.09 -0.07
C CYS A 253 -14.87 1.92 -1.32
N ARG A 254 -15.49 3.08 -1.44
CA ARG A 254 -15.34 4.01 -2.56
C ARG A 254 -14.56 5.26 -2.17
N GLU A 255 -14.62 5.65 -0.90
CA GLU A 255 -13.96 6.85 -0.40
C GLU A 255 -12.83 6.45 0.55
N VAL A 256 -11.59 6.69 0.14
CA VAL A 256 -10.38 6.28 0.86
C VAL A 256 -9.62 7.50 1.36
N TRP A 257 -9.35 7.53 2.65
CA TRP A 257 -8.62 8.60 3.31
C TRP A 257 -7.26 8.10 3.78
N ILE A 258 -6.27 8.99 3.82
CA ILE A 258 -5.02 8.75 4.54
C ILE A 258 -4.58 10.01 5.27
N HIS A 259 -3.99 9.83 6.46
CA HIS A 259 -3.49 10.95 7.26
C HIS A 259 -2.39 11.71 6.51
N GLN A 260 -2.40 13.04 6.63
CA GLN A 260 -1.17 13.81 6.44
C GLN A 260 -0.21 13.51 7.61
N PRO A 261 1.13 13.65 7.43
CA PRO A 261 2.10 13.30 8.47
C PRO A 261 1.79 13.91 9.85
N TRP A 262 1.48 15.22 9.90
CA TRP A 262 1.16 15.92 11.15
C TRP A 262 -0.16 15.50 11.78
N THR A 263 -1.14 15.11 10.96
CA THR A 263 -2.45 14.66 11.44
C THR A 263 -2.34 13.32 12.15
N GLY A 264 -1.57 12.39 11.58
CA GLY A 264 -1.27 11.10 12.20
C GLY A 264 -0.59 11.28 13.56
N ASN A 265 0.45 12.12 13.61
CA ASN A 265 1.16 12.40 14.86
C ASN A 265 0.24 12.93 15.96
N LEU A 266 -0.69 13.84 15.65
CA LEU A 266 -1.60 14.40 16.65
C LEU A 266 -2.69 13.40 17.08
N LEU A 267 -3.27 12.65 16.13
CA LEU A 267 -4.41 11.79 16.42
C LEU A 267 -4.03 10.47 17.07
N LYS A 268 -2.81 9.99 16.82
CA LYS A 268 -2.35 8.64 17.18
C LYS A 268 -1.16 8.62 18.13
N SER A 269 -0.54 9.78 18.35
CA SER A 269 0.68 9.89 19.15
C SER A 269 1.83 9.02 18.61
N CYS A 270 1.91 8.82 17.29
CA CYS A 270 2.97 8.04 16.63
C CYS A 270 3.66 8.86 15.53
N ASN A 271 4.98 8.67 15.35
CA ASN A 271 5.76 9.37 14.33
C ASN A 271 6.04 8.43 13.15
N GLY A 272 5.16 8.47 12.15
CA GLY A 272 5.32 7.70 10.91
C GLY A 272 6.38 8.31 9.97
N PRO A 273 6.98 7.51 9.06
CA PRO A 273 7.91 8.00 8.04
C PRO A 273 7.22 8.98 7.08
N VAL A 274 7.67 10.25 7.08
CA VAL A 274 7.04 11.36 6.34
C VAL A 274 6.85 11.06 4.85
N SER A 275 7.81 10.40 4.19
CA SER A 275 7.73 10.07 2.76
C SER A 275 6.55 9.15 2.43
N ILE A 276 6.22 8.18 3.30
CA ILE A 276 5.07 7.28 3.10
C ILE A 276 3.75 8.04 3.21
N TYR A 277 3.65 9.05 4.07
CA TYR A 277 2.42 9.82 4.25
C TYR A 277 2.35 11.07 3.37
N ARG A 278 3.37 11.34 2.54
CA ARG A 278 3.42 12.51 1.64
C ARG A 278 3.52 12.12 0.18
N ASP A 279 4.46 11.25 -0.16
CA ASP A 279 4.84 10.97 -1.55
C ASP A 279 4.01 9.82 -2.13
N LEU A 280 3.76 8.77 -1.32
CA LEU A 280 2.99 7.61 -1.75
C LEU A 280 1.52 7.96 -2.10
N PRO A 281 0.75 8.72 -1.29
CA PRO A 281 -0.62 9.11 -1.66
C PRO A 281 -0.65 9.94 -2.95
N ARG A 282 0.29 10.87 -3.13
CA ARG A 282 0.40 11.68 -4.36
C ARG A 282 0.61 10.80 -5.60
N ALA A 283 1.49 9.80 -5.48
CA ALA A 283 1.78 8.87 -6.56
C ALA A 283 0.56 8.05 -6.97
N PHE A 284 -0.35 7.77 -6.03
CA PHE A 284 -1.60 7.03 -6.25
C PHE A 284 -2.80 7.93 -6.62
N GLY A 285 -2.57 9.24 -6.79
CA GLY A 285 -3.63 10.15 -7.21
C GLY A 285 -4.56 10.61 -6.09
N PHE A 286 -4.13 10.55 -4.83
CA PHE A 286 -4.88 11.16 -3.73
C PHE A 286 -4.78 12.69 -3.80
N ASP A 287 -5.89 13.34 -3.50
CA ASP A 287 -5.99 14.80 -3.41
C ASP A 287 -5.85 15.28 -1.97
N PRO A 288 -5.07 16.34 -1.72
CA PRO A 288 -4.94 16.91 -0.39
C PRO A 288 -6.22 17.68 -0.02
N THR A 289 -6.74 17.46 1.18
CA THR A 289 -8.00 18.10 1.63
C THR A 289 -7.95 18.58 3.08
N GLY A 290 -8.68 19.66 3.36
CA GLY A 290 -8.93 20.18 4.71
C GLY A 290 -10.09 19.47 5.43
N GLU A 291 -10.80 18.58 4.74
CA GLU A 291 -11.90 17.78 5.27
C GLU A 291 -11.39 16.57 6.05
N ALA A 292 -12.29 15.81 6.66
CA ALA A 292 -11.98 14.59 7.40
C ALA A 292 -13.09 13.56 7.16
N PRO A 293 -12.79 12.25 7.24
CA PRO A 293 -13.80 11.22 7.10
C PRO A 293 -14.89 11.44 8.16
N HIS A 294 -16.14 11.17 7.77
CA HIS A 294 -17.30 11.55 8.57
C HIS A 294 -17.26 10.96 10.00
N PHE A 295 -16.75 9.73 10.16
CA PHE A 295 -16.63 9.04 11.45
C PHE A 295 -15.60 9.68 12.39
N LEU A 296 -14.64 10.48 11.87
CA LEU A 296 -13.73 11.29 12.67
C LEU A 296 -14.19 12.74 12.85
N ALA A 297 -14.92 13.28 11.87
CA ALA A 297 -15.20 14.71 11.78
C ALA A 297 -15.92 15.27 13.03
N ARG A 298 -16.97 14.59 13.51
CA ARG A 298 -17.74 15.03 14.68
C ARG A 298 -17.01 14.77 16.00
N PRO A 299 -16.49 13.55 16.29
CA PRO A 299 -15.83 13.26 17.56
C PRO A 299 -14.52 14.06 17.75
N ARG A 300 -13.82 14.41 16.66
CA ARG A 300 -12.51 15.07 16.71
C ARG A 300 -12.52 16.52 16.23
N ARG A 301 -13.70 17.14 16.05
CA ARG A 301 -13.85 18.48 15.47
C ARG A 301 -12.90 19.53 16.05
N ARG A 302 -12.73 19.55 17.38
CA ARG A 302 -11.85 20.52 18.07
C ARG A 302 -10.37 20.33 17.72
N LEU A 303 -9.89 19.09 17.68
CA LEU A 303 -8.50 18.75 17.33
C LEU A 303 -8.22 19.03 15.86
N LEU A 304 -9.12 18.59 14.97
CA LEU A 304 -9.00 18.81 13.53
C LEU A 304 -9.00 20.30 13.18
N ARG A 305 -9.79 21.12 13.87
CA ARG A 305 -9.79 22.58 13.69
C ARG A 305 -8.42 23.20 14.00
N LYS A 306 -7.69 22.71 15.02
CA LYS A 306 -6.33 23.17 15.33
C LYS A 306 -5.33 22.80 14.24
N LEU A 307 -5.51 21.67 13.57
CA LEU A 307 -4.60 21.21 12.52
C LEU A 307 -4.75 21.97 11.19
N ARG A 308 -5.95 22.49 10.92
CA ARG A 308 -6.27 23.21 9.68
C ARG A 308 -5.50 24.51 9.50
N VAL A 309 -4.92 25.06 10.56
CA VAL A 309 -4.10 26.27 10.53
C VAL A 309 -2.66 25.88 10.85
N GLY A 310 -1.76 26.15 9.91
CA GLY A 310 -0.32 25.92 10.07
C GLY A 310 0.32 26.91 11.05
N PRO A 311 1.59 26.68 11.43
CA PRO A 311 2.38 27.62 12.25
C PRO A 311 2.51 29.01 11.59
N ASP A 312 2.38 29.06 10.26
CA ASP A 312 2.39 30.25 9.41
C ASP A 312 1.00 30.86 9.20
N HIS A 313 0.01 30.44 9.98
CA HIS A 313 -1.41 30.81 9.87
C HIS A 313 -2.09 30.45 8.54
N ARG A 314 -1.43 29.66 7.67
CA ARG A 314 -2.03 29.23 6.39
C ARG A 314 -2.90 27.99 6.58
N ARG A 315 -3.95 27.88 5.76
CA ARG A 315 -4.72 26.65 5.69
C ARG A 315 -3.86 25.54 5.09
N ARG A 316 -3.76 24.41 5.78
CA ARG A 316 -3.08 23.22 5.27
C ARG A 316 -4.05 22.04 5.16
N PRO A 317 -3.84 21.14 4.18
CA PRO A 317 -4.58 19.90 4.16
C PRO A 317 -4.30 19.11 5.45
N ILE A 318 -5.28 18.34 5.90
CA ILE A 318 -5.16 17.49 7.08
C ILE A 318 -5.31 16.02 6.72
N PHE A 319 -5.91 15.72 5.57
CA PHE A 319 -5.95 14.39 5.00
C PHE A 319 -5.62 14.41 3.51
N TRP A 320 -5.42 13.21 3.00
CA TRP A 320 -5.47 12.84 1.60
C TRP A 320 -6.79 12.11 1.37
N ARG A 321 -7.43 12.33 0.22
CA ARG A 321 -8.66 11.64 -0.19
C ARG A 321 -8.50 11.07 -1.59
N LEU A 322 -9.03 9.87 -1.80
CA LEU A 322 -9.13 9.20 -3.08
C LEU A 322 -10.54 8.64 -3.22
N ASP A 323 -11.18 8.95 -4.34
CA ASP A 323 -12.40 8.26 -4.76
C ASP A 323 -11.98 7.11 -5.70
N LEU A 324 -12.38 5.87 -5.35
CA LEU A 324 -11.99 4.62 -6.01
C LEU A 324 -12.88 4.23 -7.19
#